data_AF-A0A835QCR8-F1
#
_entry.id   AF-A0A835QCR8-F1
#
_cell.length_a   1.000
_cell.length_b   1.000
_cell.length_c   1.000
_cell.angle_alpha   90.00
_cell.angle_beta   90.00
_cell.angle_gamma   90.00
#
_symmetry.space_group_name_H-M   'P 1'
#
loop_
_entity.id
_entity.type
_entity.pdbx_description
1 polymer ?
#
loop_
_entity_poly.entity_id
_entity_poly.type
_entity_poly.pdbx_seq_one_letter_code
_entity_poly.pdbx_strand_id
1 'polypeptide(L)'
;MLLWHGSRLTNWTGILSQGLRIAPPEAPVTGYMFGKGVYFADMFSKSANYCYPSADCNSGVLLLCEVALGDMAELLYANCHANLLPEGKLSTKGVGGTAPDTSEAMVLEEGLVVPLGKPKKQGGQCSLLYNEYIVYNVDQIRMRYLIQVTFNFGST
;
A
#
# COMPACT_ATOMS: atom_id res chain seq x y z
N MET A 1 4.99 7.77 -6.59
CA MET A 1 3.50 7.72 -6.63
C MET A 1 2.96 8.12 -5.28
N LEU A 2 1.77 8.74 -5.22
CA LEU A 2 1.05 8.98 -3.96
C LEU A 2 0.15 7.77 -3.66
N LEU A 3 0.46 7.03 -2.58
CA LEU A 3 -0.17 5.75 -2.27
C LEU A 3 -0.73 5.68 -0.85
N TRP A 4 -1.72 4.81 -0.66
CA TRP A 4 -2.43 4.61 0.60
C TRP A 4 -1.73 3.62 1.51
N HIS A 5 -1.62 3.97 2.79
CA HIS A 5 -1.26 3.06 3.88
C HIS A 5 -2.35 3.10 4.95
N GLY A 6 -2.81 1.93 5.40
CA GLY A 6 -3.77 1.79 6.48
C GLY A 6 -3.20 0.95 7.61
N SER A 7 -3.58 1.28 8.84
CA SER A 7 -3.11 0.58 10.04
C SER A 7 -4.13 0.69 11.16
N ARG A 8 -4.05 -0.22 12.14
CA ARG A 8 -4.88 -0.18 13.34
C ARG A 8 -4.69 1.13 14.10
N LEU A 9 -5.75 1.61 14.74
CA LEU A 9 -5.71 2.86 15.51
C LEU A 9 -4.56 2.92 16.54
N THR A 10 -4.27 1.78 17.18
CA THR A 10 -3.20 1.63 18.18
C THR A 10 -1.79 1.91 17.65
N ASN A 11 -1.59 1.86 16.33
CA ASN A 11 -0.25 1.98 15.73
C ASN A 11 0.11 3.43 15.39
N TRP A 12 -0.85 4.36 15.31
CA TRP A 12 -0.61 5.71 14.78
C TRP A 12 0.32 6.55 15.63
N THR A 13 0.27 6.45 16.96
CA THR A 13 1.24 7.14 17.82
C THR A 13 2.67 6.72 17.49
N GLY A 14 2.89 5.43 17.20
CA GLY A 14 4.18 4.91 16.75
C GLY A 14 4.55 5.44 15.37
N ILE A 15 3.65 5.32 14.39
CA ILE A 15 3.89 5.75 13.00
C ILE A 15 4.20 7.24 12.93
N LEU A 16 3.46 8.09 13.64
CA LEU A 16 3.65 9.55 13.60
C LEU A 16 4.90 10.00 14.36
N SER A 17 5.27 9.32 15.45
CA SER A 17 6.48 9.67 16.22
C SER A 17 7.78 9.17 15.60
N GLN A 18 7.72 8.05 14.87
CA GLN A 18 8.91 7.29 14.48
C GLN A 18 8.97 6.96 12.98
N GLY A 19 7.97 7.36 12.21
CA GLY A 19 7.82 6.99 10.80
C GLY A 19 7.31 5.56 10.59
N LEU A 20 7.09 5.22 9.32
CA LEU A 20 6.81 3.85 8.90
C LEU A 20 8.08 3.01 9.01
N ARG A 21 7.93 1.76 9.48
CA ARG A 21 9.06 0.86 9.76
C ARG A 21 8.90 -0.46 9.05
N ILE A 22 10.03 -1.02 8.63
CA ILE A 22 10.11 -2.40 8.17
C ILE A 22 10.14 -3.29 9.40
N ALA A 23 9.40 -4.40 9.34
CA ALA A 23 9.38 -5.38 10.40
C ALA A 23 10.81 -5.92 10.64
N PRO A 24 11.22 -6.08 11.91
CA PRO A 24 12.60 -6.47 12.19
C PRO A 24 12.84 -7.95 11.81
N PRO A 25 14.10 -8.38 11.60
CA PRO A 25 14.44 -9.71 11.11
C PRO A 25 13.87 -10.87 11.94
N GLU A 26 13.69 -10.68 13.23
CA GLU A 26 13.14 -11.64 14.19
C GLU A 26 11.62 -11.81 14.13
N ALA A 27 10.88 -10.86 13.53
CA ALA A 27 9.43 -10.97 13.40
C ALA A 27 9.06 -12.17 12.50
N PRO A 28 8.04 -12.97 12.83
CA PRO A 28 7.60 -14.08 11.99
C PRO A 28 7.34 -13.64 10.54
N VAL A 29 7.76 -14.43 9.54
CA VAL A 29 7.53 -14.11 8.11
C VAL A 29 6.04 -14.25 7.74
N THR A 30 5.26 -14.91 8.58
CA THR A 30 3.81 -15.10 8.40
C THR A 30 3.08 -13.76 8.36
N GLY A 31 2.50 -13.42 7.21
CA GLY A 31 1.78 -12.17 6.98
C GLY A 31 2.43 -11.23 5.96
N TYR A 32 3.66 -11.52 5.51
CA TYR A 32 4.38 -10.72 4.51
C TYR A 32 4.38 -11.43 3.14
N MET A 33 3.34 -11.18 2.33
CA MET A 33 3.18 -11.83 1.02
C MET A 33 4.33 -11.57 0.05
N PHE A 34 5.01 -10.44 0.21
CA PHE A 34 6.14 -9.99 -0.62
C PHE A 34 7.36 -9.65 0.24
N GLY A 35 7.61 -10.41 1.30
CA GLY A 35 8.76 -10.19 2.17
C GLY A 35 8.63 -8.94 3.06
N LYS A 36 9.66 -8.71 3.87
CA LYS A 36 9.66 -7.65 4.90
C LYS A 36 9.95 -6.29 4.28
N GLY A 37 8.90 -5.54 4.01
CA GLY A 37 8.94 -4.16 3.54
C GLY A 37 7.77 -3.35 4.09
N VAL A 38 7.63 -2.11 3.62
CA VAL A 38 6.45 -1.28 3.91
C VAL A 38 5.48 -1.38 2.74
N TYR A 39 4.23 -1.72 3.06
CA TYR A 39 3.20 -2.02 2.09
C TYR A 39 2.28 -0.81 1.85
N PHE A 40 1.96 -0.58 0.59
CA PHE A 40 1.07 0.46 0.12
C PHE A 40 0.10 -0.08 -0.93
N ALA A 41 -1.02 0.61 -1.14
CA ALA A 41 -1.98 0.32 -2.20
C ALA A 41 -2.34 1.57 -3.00
N ASP A 42 -2.72 1.39 -4.25
CA ASP A 42 -3.31 2.43 -5.11
C ASP A 42 -4.84 2.52 -4.93
N MET A 43 -5.44 1.53 -4.27
CA MET A 43 -6.87 1.45 -3.96
C MET A 43 -7.14 1.78 -2.49
N PHE A 44 -7.95 2.82 -2.24
CA PHE A 44 -8.34 3.23 -0.89
C PHE A 44 -8.92 2.07 -0.07
N SER A 45 -9.87 1.31 -0.64
CA SER A 45 -10.57 0.24 0.06
C SER A 45 -9.64 -0.88 0.54
N LYS A 46 -8.56 -1.16 -0.20
CA LYS A 46 -7.56 -2.16 0.21
C LYS A 46 -6.86 -1.73 1.48
N SER A 47 -6.30 -0.51 1.51
CA SER A 47 -5.63 0.01 2.70
C SER A 47 -6.61 0.24 3.85
N ALA A 48 -7.84 0.65 3.56
CA ALA A 48 -8.88 0.86 4.58
C ALA A 48 -9.22 -0.41 5.36
N ASN A 49 -9.19 -1.59 4.72
CA ASN A 49 -9.38 -2.88 5.41
C ASN A 49 -8.31 -3.15 6.49
N TYR A 50 -7.09 -2.61 6.34
CA TYR A 50 -6.03 -2.72 7.35
C TYR A 50 -6.23 -1.78 8.55
N CYS A 51 -7.26 -0.92 8.53
CA CYS A 51 -7.68 -0.18 9.72
C CYS A 51 -8.43 -1.06 10.73
N TYR A 52 -8.86 -2.26 10.32
CA TYR A 52 -9.71 -3.17 11.11
C TYR A 52 -10.96 -2.49 11.71
N PRO A 53 -11.76 -1.76 10.90
CA PRO A 53 -12.95 -1.11 11.41
C PRO A 53 -14.03 -2.15 11.77
N SER A 54 -14.89 -1.79 12.72
CA SER A 54 -16.06 -2.58 13.11
C SER A 54 -17.26 -1.66 13.35
N ALA A 55 -18.45 -2.25 13.50
CA ALA A 55 -19.65 -1.48 13.85
C ALA A 55 -19.48 -0.70 15.17
N ASP A 56 -18.77 -1.28 16.14
CA ASP A 56 -18.47 -0.66 17.44
C ASP A 56 -17.30 0.33 17.38
N CYS A 57 -16.41 0.19 16.40
CA CYS A 57 -15.23 1.03 16.20
C CYS A 57 -15.12 1.42 14.73
N ASN A 58 -15.90 2.43 14.34
CA ASN A 58 -16.06 2.83 12.96
C ASN A 58 -15.17 4.01 12.54
N SER A 59 -14.31 4.51 13.42
CA SER A 59 -13.35 5.55 13.08
C SER A 59 -12.04 4.92 12.63
N GLY A 60 -11.46 5.44 11.55
CA GLY A 60 -10.14 5.03 11.10
C GLY A 60 -9.30 6.21 10.69
N VAL A 61 -8.02 5.91 10.53
CA VAL A 61 -7.04 6.84 10.01
C VAL A 61 -6.29 6.13 8.90
N LEU A 62 -6.11 6.81 7.79
CA LEU A 62 -5.27 6.37 6.68
C LEU A 62 -4.22 7.43 6.40
N LEU A 63 -3.13 7.00 5.78
CA LEU A 63 -2.01 7.85 5.42
C LEU A 63 -1.80 7.79 3.91
N LEU A 64 -1.64 8.96 3.29
CA LEU A 64 -1.12 9.09 1.94
C LEU A 64 0.38 9.43 2.02
N CYS A 65 1.17 8.61 1.35
CA CYS A 65 2.62 8.76 1.27
C CYS A 65 3.05 8.99 -0.17
N GLU A 66 4.01 9.88 -0.38
CA GLU A 66 4.86 9.87 -1.56
C GLU A 66 5.81 8.67 -1.43
N VAL A 67 5.72 7.75 -2.39
CA VAL A 67 6.54 6.53 -2.42
C VAL A 67 7.40 6.55 -3.67
N ALA A 68 8.72 6.54 -3.48
CA ALA A 68 9.73 6.47 -4.52
C ALA A 68 9.94 5.01 -4.94
N LEU A 69 9.08 4.54 -5.84
CA LEU A 69 9.08 3.13 -6.29
C LEU A 69 10.26 2.78 -7.21
N GLY A 70 10.73 3.75 -8.01
CA GLY A 70 11.69 3.49 -9.07
C GLY A 70 11.18 2.41 -10.04
N ASP A 71 12.11 1.60 -10.56
CA ASP A 71 11.75 0.44 -11.37
C ASP A 71 11.26 -0.71 -10.48
N MET A 72 10.07 -1.20 -10.78
CA MET A 72 9.40 -2.22 -9.97
C MET A 72 9.67 -3.62 -10.50
N ALA A 73 9.85 -4.59 -9.59
CA ALA A 73 9.73 -6.00 -9.88
C ALA A 73 8.25 -6.42 -9.76
N GLU A 74 7.63 -6.77 -10.89
CA GLU A 74 6.22 -7.18 -10.91
C GLU A 74 6.06 -8.67 -10.60
N LEU A 75 5.18 -9.01 -9.67
CA LEU A 75 4.91 -10.38 -9.24
C LEU A 75 3.40 -10.68 -9.28
N LEU A 76 3.02 -11.79 -9.91
CA LEU A 76 1.62 -12.24 -10.02
C LEU A 76 1.16 -13.07 -8.80
N TYR A 77 2.12 -13.65 -8.08
CA TYR A 77 1.92 -14.56 -6.96
C TYR A 77 2.79 -14.13 -5.77
N ALA A 78 2.34 -14.48 -4.57
CA ALA A 78 3.08 -14.23 -3.34
C ALA A 78 4.48 -14.86 -3.40
N ASN A 79 5.48 -14.11 -2.93
CA ASN A 79 6.86 -14.53 -2.85
C ASN A 79 7.49 -13.94 -1.58
N CYS A 80 7.74 -14.78 -0.58
CA CYS A 80 8.34 -14.36 0.69
C CYS A 80 9.76 -13.77 0.55
N HIS A 81 10.43 -14.02 -0.58
CA HIS A 81 11.76 -13.50 -0.91
C HIS A 81 11.70 -12.32 -1.88
N ALA A 82 10.55 -11.67 -2.08
CA ALA A 82 10.44 -10.53 -3.00
C ALA A 82 11.29 -9.30 -2.62
N ASN A 83 11.80 -9.26 -1.38
CA ASN A 83 12.80 -8.29 -0.94
C ASN A 83 14.18 -8.48 -1.59
N LEU A 84 14.45 -9.66 -2.17
CA LEU A 84 15.63 -9.91 -3.00
C LEU A 84 15.36 -9.37 -4.41
N LEU A 85 15.46 -8.06 -4.55
CA LEU A 85 15.15 -7.36 -5.79
C LEU A 85 16.14 -7.73 -6.90
N PRO A 86 15.66 -7.97 -8.14
CA PRO A 86 16.53 -8.08 -9.31
C PRO A 86 17.35 -6.80 -9.51
N GLU A 87 18.47 -6.91 -10.22
CA GLU A 87 19.33 -5.76 -10.52
C GLU A 87 18.55 -4.62 -11.20
N GLY A 88 18.77 -3.39 -10.71
CA GLY A 88 18.09 -2.19 -11.18
C GLY A 88 16.68 -1.97 -10.62
N LYS A 89 16.07 -2.97 -9.95
CA LYS A 89 14.75 -2.80 -9.32
C LYS A 89 14.88 -2.21 -7.92
N LEU A 90 13.96 -1.32 -7.56
CA LEU A 90 13.96 -0.60 -6.28
C LEU A 90 12.73 -0.89 -5.41
N SER A 91 11.72 -1.57 -5.96
CA SER A 91 10.52 -1.95 -5.21
C SER A 91 9.85 -3.16 -5.85
N THR A 92 8.90 -3.77 -5.13
CA THR A 92 8.04 -4.83 -5.66
C THR A 92 6.64 -4.29 -5.91
N LYS A 93 6.02 -4.76 -7.00
CA LYS A 93 4.61 -4.56 -7.28
C LYS A 93 3.93 -5.93 -7.34
N GLY A 94 3.11 -6.23 -6.34
CA GLY A 94 2.14 -7.31 -6.41
C GLY A 94 1.04 -6.90 -7.38
N VAL A 95 0.91 -7.59 -8.51
CA VAL A 95 -0.06 -7.24 -9.56
C VAL A 95 -1.44 -7.80 -9.19
N GLY A 96 -2.42 -6.90 -9.07
CA GLY A 96 -3.80 -7.25 -8.78
C GLY A 96 -4.69 -7.31 -10.01
N GLY A 97 -5.79 -8.05 -9.91
CA GLY A 97 -6.77 -8.20 -10.98
C GLY A 97 -7.63 -6.96 -11.21
N THR A 98 -7.57 -5.98 -10.31
CA THR A 98 -8.21 -4.68 -10.44
C THR A 98 -7.23 -3.58 -10.01
N ALA A 99 -7.14 -2.52 -10.79
CA ALA A 99 -6.31 -1.35 -10.50
C ALA A 99 -7.01 -0.07 -10.99
N PRO A 100 -6.61 1.12 -10.52
CA PRO A 100 -7.06 2.38 -11.11
C PRO A 100 -6.73 2.45 -12.62
N ASP A 101 -7.63 2.98 -13.43
CA ASP A 101 -7.32 3.29 -14.84
C ASP A 101 -6.18 4.31 -14.92
N THR A 102 -5.04 3.91 -15.47
CA THR A 102 -3.84 4.74 -15.54
C THR A 102 -3.99 5.92 -16.49
N SER A 103 -4.96 5.89 -17.42
CA SER A 103 -5.24 7.04 -18.31
C SER A 103 -5.91 8.20 -17.58
N GLU A 104 -6.54 7.94 -16.43
CA GLU A 104 -7.16 8.93 -15.55
C GLU A 104 -6.20 9.35 -14.40
N ALA A 105 -4.94 8.93 -14.44
CA ALA A 105 -3.95 9.32 -13.45
C ALA A 105 -3.61 10.81 -13.58
N MET A 106 -3.51 11.49 -12.44
CA MET A 106 -3.07 12.87 -12.37
C MET A 106 -1.59 12.92 -12.03
N VAL A 107 -0.83 13.75 -12.74
CA VAL A 107 0.58 14.01 -12.45
C VAL A 107 0.67 15.40 -11.82
N LEU A 108 1.14 15.44 -10.59
CA LEU A 108 1.41 16.68 -9.86
C LEU A 108 2.84 17.17 -10.13
N GLU A 109 3.25 18.23 -9.45
CA GLU A 109 4.61 18.76 -9.50
C GLU A 109 5.65 17.67 -9.23
N GLU A 110 6.86 17.85 -9.79
CA GLU A 110 7.99 16.92 -9.64
C GLU A 110 7.72 15.50 -10.16
N GLY A 111 6.69 15.31 -10.99
CA GLY A 111 6.34 14.01 -11.58
C GLY A 111 5.61 13.08 -10.62
N LEU A 112 5.05 13.59 -9.51
CA LEU A 112 4.30 12.79 -8.57
C LEU A 112 2.97 12.31 -9.17
N VAL A 113 2.89 11.01 -9.45
CA VAL A 113 1.68 10.38 -9.97
C VAL A 113 0.67 10.07 -8.85
N VAL A 114 -0.57 10.50 -9.03
CA VAL A 114 -1.75 10.21 -8.20
C VAL A 114 -2.72 9.31 -8.99
N PRO A 115 -2.91 8.04 -8.61
CA PRO A 115 -3.74 7.09 -9.35
C PRO A 115 -5.24 7.29 -9.04
N LEU A 116 -5.85 8.30 -9.64
CA LEU A 116 -7.26 8.69 -9.40
C LEU A 116 -8.28 7.87 -10.19
N GLY A 117 -7.83 7.07 -11.15
CA GLY A 117 -8.72 6.42 -12.10
C GLY A 117 -9.71 5.46 -11.47
N LYS A 118 -10.85 5.30 -12.14
CA LYS A 118 -11.86 4.32 -11.71
C LYS A 118 -11.27 2.91 -11.70
N PRO A 119 -11.72 2.04 -10.78
CA PRO A 119 -11.25 0.66 -10.74
C PRO A 119 -11.57 -0.06 -12.06
N LYS A 120 -10.54 -0.63 -12.68
CA LYS A 120 -10.60 -1.35 -13.94
C LYS A 120 -10.01 -2.74 -13.77
N LYS A 121 -10.68 -3.74 -14.33
CA LYS A 121 -10.15 -5.11 -14.37
C LYS A 121 -8.91 -5.17 -15.25
N GLN A 122 -7.86 -5.75 -14.71
CA GLN A 122 -6.63 -6.03 -15.43
C GLN A 122 -6.76 -7.36 -16.16
N GLY A 123 -6.12 -7.47 -17.34
CA GLY A 123 -6.01 -8.74 -18.04
C GLY A 123 -4.98 -9.65 -17.37
N GLY A 124 -5.27 -10.95 -17.30
CA GLY A 124 -4.34 -11.97 -16.81
C GLY A 124 -4.76 -12.66 -15.51
N GLN A 125 -4.14 -13.81 -15.25
CA GLN A 125 -4.37 -14.57 -14.03
C GLN A 125 -3.43 -14.03 -12.93
N CYS A 126 -4.01 -13.55 -11.83
CA CYS A 126 -3.28 -13.01 -10.69
C CYS A 126 -3.92 -13.47 -9.39
N SER A 127 -3.11 -13.54 -8.33
CA SER A 127 -3.57 -14.01 -7.01
C SER A 127 -4.19 -12.89 -6.16
N LEU A 128 -3.90 -11.63 -6.47
CA LEU A 128 -4.34 -10.47 -5.71
C LEU A 128 -5.57 -9.82 -6.34
N LEU A 129 -6.49 -9.33 -5.49
CA LEU A 129 -7.64 -8.55 -5.97
C LEU A 129 -7.23 -7.15 -6.46
N TYR A 130 -6.35 -6.47 -5.72
CA TYR A 130 -5.82 -5.14 -6.05
C TYR A 130 -4.30 -5.10 -5.91
N ASN A 131 -3.66 -4.15 -6.58
CA ASN A 131 -2.20 -3.99 -6.53
C ASN A 131 -1.69 -3.75 -5.09
N GLU A 132 -0.45 -4.17 -4.87
CA GLU A 132 0.35 -3.80 -3.70
C GLU A 132 1.71 -3.29 -4.16
N TYR A 133 2.19 -2.27 -3.47
CA TYR A 133 3.50 -1.69 -3.71
C TYR A 133 4.31 -1.79 -2.43
N ILE A 134 5.48 -2.41 -2.53
CA ILE A 134 6.33 -2.72 -1.39
C ILE A 134 7.69 -2.12 -1.62
N VAL A 135 8.13 -1.28 -0.68
CA VAL A 135 9.49 -0.75 -0.62
C VAL A 135 10.25 -1.37 0.54
N TYR A 136 11.55 -1.58 0.35
CA TYR A 136 12.43 -2.24 1.32
C TYR A 136 13.45 -1.28 1.93
N ASN A 137 13.36 0.02 1.62
CA ASN A 137 14.04 1.09 2.32
C ASN A 137 13.01 2.16 2.74
N VAL A 138 13.03 2.57 4.01
CA VAL A 138 12.15 3.60 4.56
C VAL A 138 12.43 4.99 3.98
N ASP A 139 13.64 5.23 3.48
CA ASP A 139 14.02 6.49 2.81
C ASP A 139 13.25 6.71 1.50
N GLN A 140 12.62 5.66 0.96
CA GLN A 140 11.73 5.75 -0.21
C GLN A 140 10.35 6.30 0.14
N ILE A 141 10.09 6.65 1.40
CA ILE A 141 8.76 6.99 1.90
C ILE A 141 8.76 8.39 2.49
N ARG A 142 7.84 9.24 2.02
CA ARG A 142 7.54 10.53 2.63
C ARG A 142 6.06 10.63 2.94
N MET A 143 5.74 10.68 4.24
CA MET A 143 4.37 10.87 4.72
C MET A 143 3.88 12.28 4.35
N ARG A 144 2.67 12.40 3.79
CA ARG A 144 2.14 13.70 3.32
C ARG A 144 0.83 14.10 3.95
N TYR A 145 -0.16 13.22 3.92
CA TYR A 145 -1.51 13.54 4.40
C TYR A 145 -2.01 12.44 5.32
N LEU A 146 -2.59 12.85 6.44
CA LEU A 146 -3.31 11.97 7.35
C LEU A 146 -4.80 12.23 7.17
N ILE A 147 -5.57 11.17 6.94
CA ILE A 147 -6.98 11.25 6.60
C ILE A 147 -7.75 10.48 7.66
N GLN A 148 -8.54 11.21 8.45
CA GLN A 148 -9.53 10.60 9.34
C GLN A 148 -10.76 10.23 8.51
N VAL A 149 -11.24 9.00 8.68
CA VAL A 149 -12.41 8.47 7.99
C VAL A 149 -13.39 7.88 8.99
N THR A 150 -14.67 7.91 8.62
CA THR A 150 -15.74 7.19 9.32
C THR A 150 -16.28 6.10 8.41
N PHE A 151 -16.25 4.86 8.88
CA PHE A 151 -16.76 3.69 8.19
C PHE A 151 -18.27 3.54 8.43
N ASN A 152 -19.04 3.50 7.35
CA ASN A 152 -20.48 3.27 7.44
C ASN A 152 -20.75 1.81 7.11
N PHE A 153 -21.00 1.00 8.14
CA PHE A 153 -21.52 -0.35 7.98
C PHE A 153 -23.02 -0.21 7.73
N GLY A 154 -23.48 -0.52 6.52
CA GLY A 154 -24.92 -0.55 6.25
C GLY A 154 -25.60 -1.47 7.26
N SER A 155 -26.75 -1.04 7.80
CA SER A 155 -27.64 -1.93 8.53
C SER A 155 -28.08 -3.04 7.57
N THR A 156 -27.67 -4.27 7.86
CA THR A 156 -28.20 -5.49 7.21
C THR A 156 -29.70 -5.62 7.42
#